data_AF-A0A1H9NKZ7-F1
#
_entry.id   AF-A0A1H9NKZ7-F1
#
_cell.length_a   1.000
_cell.length_b   1.000
_cell.length_c   1.000
_cell.angle_alpha   90.00
_cell.angle_beta   90.00
_cell.angle_gamma   90.00
#
_symmetry.space_group_name_H-M   'P 1'
#
loop_
_entity.id
_entity.type
_entity.pdbx_description
1 polymer ?
#
loop_
_entity_poly.entity_id
_entity_poly.type
_entity_poly.pdbx_seq_one_letter_code
_entity_poly.pdbx_strand_id
1 'polypeptide(L)' 'MIFFPRWVQDDPGATACFQNDHLDRMTALRDTGPTYPVEVVDETAEITFVEQRDTDDDTVIDRAPEELPDGYADRTR' A
#
# COMPACT_ATOMS: atom_id res chain seq x y z
N MET A 1 13.60 0.11 1.26
CA MET A 1 13.70 -1.06 0.37
C MET A 1 12.40 -1.86 0.31
N ILE A 2 11.86 -2.09 -0.90
CA ILE A 2 10.70 -2.93 -1.21
C ILE A 2 11.11 -3.95 -2.28
N PHE A 3 10.57 -5.17 -2.22
CA PHE A 3 10.78 -6.24 -3.20
C PHE A 3 9.46 -6.60 -3.87
N PHE A 4 9.26 -6.17 -5.11
CA PHE A 4 8.04 -6.50 -5.85
C PHE A 4 8.23 -7.77 -6.68
N PRO A 5 7.35 -8.78 -6.53
CA PRO A 5 7.22 -9.84 -7.52
C PRO A 5 6.92 -9.26 -8.91
N ARG A 6 7.39 -9.93 -9.96
CA ARG A 6 7.25 -9.42 -11.34
C ARG A 6 5.79 -9.11 -11.71
N TRP A 7 4.84 -9.95 -11.30
CA TRP A 7 3.41 -9.73 -11.56
C TRP A 7 2.85 -8.41 -10.98
N VAL A 8 3.38 -7.94 -9.84
CA VAL A 8 2.98 -6.64 -9.26
C VAL A 8 3.55 -5.50 -10.09
N GLN A 9 4.79 -5.65 -10.57
CA GLN A 9 5.43 -4.63 -11.42
C GLN A 9 4.76 -4.53 -12.80
N ASP A 10 4.31 -5.66 -13.35
CA ASP A 10 3.68 -5.72 -14.66
C ASP A 10 2.23 -5.19 -14.64
N ASP A 11 1.49 -5.41 -13.54
CA ASP A 11 0.14 -4.87 -13.33
C ASP A 11 -0.06 -4.38 -11.88
N PRO A 12 0.41 -3.16 -11.55
CA PRO A 12 0.24 -2.60 -10.21
C PRO A 12 -1.23 -2.29 -9.87
N GLY A 13 -2.10 -2.15 -10.88
CA GLY A 13 -3.54 -1.97 -10.67
C GLY A 13 -4.20 -3.19 -10.04
N ALA A 14 -3.59 -4.36 -10.16
CA ALA A 14 -4.10 -5.58 -9.54
C ALA A 14 -4.07 -5.56 -8.01
N THR A 15 -3.19 -4.75 -7.39
CA THR A 15 -3.03 -4.65 -5.92
C THR A 15 -3.62 -3.38 -5.31
N ALA A 16 -3.96 -2.38 -6.13
CA ALA A 16 -4.56 -1.12 -5.68
C ALA A 16 -6.04 -1.29 -5.28
N CYS A 17 -6.29 -1.80 -4.07
CA CYS A 17 -7.62 -2.06 -3.53
C CYS A 17 -7.61 -2.11 -2.00
N PHE A 18 -8.78 -2.23 -1.36
CA PHE A 18 -8.85 -2.62 0.05
C PHE A 18 -8.53 -4.12 0.17
N GLN A 19 -7.26 -4.43 0.43
CA GLN A 19 -6.72 -5.78 0.30
C GLN A 19 -7.41 -6.81 1.20
N ASN A 20 -7.91 -6.41 2.37
CA ASN A 20 -8.60 -7.29 3.32
C ASN A 20 -9.78 -8.03 2.67
N ASP A 21 -10.49 -7.39 1.74
CA ASP A 21 -11.63 -7.98 1.02
C ASP A 21 -11.21 -8.84 -0.18
N HIS A 22 -9.91 -8.90 -0.49
CA HIS A 22 -9.38 -9.50 -1.71
C HIS A 22 -8.19 -10.45 -1.48
N LEU A 23 -8.02 -10.98 -0.26
CA LEU A 23 -6.89 -11.85 0.09
C LEU A 23 -6.79 -13.11 -0.80
N ASP A 24 -7.93 -13.71 -1.16
CA ASP A 24 -7.97 -14.87 -2.05
C ASP A 24 -7.46 -14.52 -3.47
N ARG A 25 -7.82 -13.33 -3.97
CA ARG A 25 -7.33 -12.82 -5.26
C ARG A 25 -5.83 -12.58 -5.22
N MET A 26 -5.31 -11.95 -4.15
CA MET A 26 -3.88 -11.71 -3.99
C MET A 26 -3.10 -13.03 -3.96
N THR A 27 -3.61 -14.03 -3.24
CA THR A 27 -3.03 -15.36 -3.18
C THR A 27 -3.00 -16.03 -4.56
N ALA A 28 -4.12 -15.99 -5.30
CA ALA A 28 -4.19 -16.56 -6.64
C ALA A 28 -3.23 -15.88 -7.63
N LEU A 29 -3.12 -14.54 -7.59
CA LEU A 29 -2.17 -13.79 -8.43
C LEU A 29 -0.73 -14.14 -8.09
N ARG A 30 -0.39 -14.20 -6.80
CA ARG A 30 0.93 -14.63 -6.33
C ARG A 30 1.28 -16.04 -6.81
N ASP A 31 0.33 -16.97 -6.69
CA ASP A 31 0.55 -18.38 -7.03
C ASP A 31 0.64 -18.59 -8.56
N THR A 32 -0.06 -17.76 -9.34
CA THR A 32 0.06 -17.73 -10.80
C THR A 32 1.39 -17.11 -11.25
N GLY A 33 1.86 -16.09 -10.53
CA GLY A 33 3.07 -15.36 -10.86
C GLY A 33 2.96 -14.53 -12.15
N PRO A 34 4.08 -14.20 -12.82
CA PRO A 34 5.46 -14.59 -12.47
C PRO A 34 5.99 -13.88 -11.21
N THR A 35 6.77 -14.59 -10.40
CA THR A 35 7.46 -13.98 -9.24
C THR A 35 8.74 -13.26 -9.65
N TYR A 36 9.44 -13.79 -10.66
CA TYR A 36 10.76 -13.33 -11.07
C TYR A 36 10.75 -12.69 -12.48
N PRO A 37 11.73 -11.80 -12.78
CA PRO A 37 12.72 -11.24 -11.85
C PRO A 37 12.06 -10.36 -10.79
N VAL A 38 12.60 -10.33 -9.57
CA VAL A 38 12.10 -9.43 -8.52
C VAL A 38 12.56 -8.01 -8.83
N GLU A 39 11.65 -7.04 -8.73
CA GLU A 39 11.99 -5.62 -8.80
C GLU A 39 12.38 -5.13 -7.40
N VAL A 40 13.53 -4.48 -7.27
CA VAL A 40 14.02 -3.96 -5.99
C VAL A 40 14.01 -2.45 -6.04
N VAL A 41 13.17 -1.85 -5.19
CA VAL A 41 13.11 -0.40 -5.03
C VAL A 41 13.78 -0.04 -3.70
N ASP A 42 14.93 0.63 -3.77
CA ASP A 42 15.65 1.09 -2.60
C ASP A 42 15.74 2.62 -2.57
N GLU A 43 14.80 3.21 -1.85
CA GLU A 43 14.66 4.66 -1.72
C GLU A 43 14.53 5.06 -0.24
N THR A 44 14.97 6.29 0.05
CA THR A 44 14.69 6.99 1.30
C THR A 44 13.56 7.99 1.09
N ALA A 45 12.83 8.31 2.15
CA ALA A 45 11.78 9.32 2.13
C ALA A 45 11.89 10.24 3.34
N GLU A 46 11.47 11.49 3.19
CA GLU A 46 11.30 12.44 4.29
C GLU A 46 9.97 12.17 4.99
N ILE A 47 9.98 12.08 6.32
CA ILE A 47 8.74 12.04 7.10
C ILE A 47 8.15 13.45 7.13
N THR A 48 7.00 13.64 6.49
CA THR A 48 6.33 14.95 6.44
C THR A 48 5.36 15.16 7.60
N PHE A 49 4.70 14.13 8.13
CA PHE A 49 3.68 14.26 9.18
C PHE A 49 3.83 13.18 10.25
N VAL A 50 3.69 13.55 11.53
CA VAL A 50 3.70 12.62 12.66
C VAL A 50 2.70 13.05 13.73
N GLU A 51 1.84 12.13 14.14
CA GLU A 51 0.89 12.34 15.24
C GLU A 51 0.82 11.09 16.11
N GLN A 52 0.64 11.28 17.42
CA GLN A 52 0.43 10.18 18.38
C GLN A 52 -1.06 9.81 18.43
N ARG A 53 -1.35 8.51 18.41
CA ARG A 53 -2.70 7.92 18.48
C ARG A 53 -2.72 6.77 19.48
N ASP A 54 -3.90 6.40 19.95
CA ASP A 54 -4.07 5.24 20.82
C ASP A 54 -3.75 3.94 20.04
N THR A 55 -3.23 2.92 20.74
CA THR A 55 -2.77 1.67 20.12
C THR A 55 -3.83 0.95 19.28
N ASP A 56 -5.09 1.01 19.71
CA ASP A 56 -6.22 0.30 19.09
C ASP A 56 -7.23 1.27 18.46
N ASP A 57 -6.76 2.44 17.98
CA ASP A 57 -7.59 3.40 17.27
C ASP A 57 -7.81 2.96 15.81
N ASP A 58 -8.90 2.21 15.58
CA ASP A 58 -9.31 1.75 14.25
C ASP A 58 -9.72 2.90 13.28
N THR A 59 -9.75 4.15 13.74
CA THR A 59 -10.13 5.30 12.90
C THR A 59 -8.96 5.95 12.17
N VAL A 60 -7.71 5.54 12.44
CA VAL A 60 -6.50 6.16 11.86
C VAL A 60 -6.40 5.89 10.35
N ILE A 61 -6.75 4.69 9.90
CA ILE A 61 -6.80 4.28 8.49
C ILE A 61 -8.07 3.46 8.27
N ASP A 62 -9.20 4.12 8.01
CA ASP A 62 -10.54 3.52 7.97
C ASP A 62 -11.24 3.56 6.60
N ARG A 63 -10.61 4.19 5.59
CA ARG A 63 -11.19 4.45 4.27
C ARG A 63 -10.14 4.54 3.17
N ALA A 64 -10.57 4.52 1.92
CA ALA A 64 -9.67 4.69 0.78
C ALA A 64 -9.09 6.12 0.72
N PRO A 65 -7.88 6.31 0.16
CA PRO A 65 -7.27 7.63 0.05
C PRO A 65 -8.14 8.68 -0.68
N GLU A 66 -8.96 8.24 -1.64
CA GLU A 66 -9.90 9.08 -2.40
C GLU A 66 -11.10 9.59 -1.59
N GLU A 67 -11.36 9.00 -0.41
CA GLU A 67 -12.44 9.38 0.50
C GLU A 67 -11.96 10.34 1.61
N LEU A 68 -10.67 10.70 1.59
CA LEU A 68 -10.08 11.63 2.54
C LEU A 68 -10.47 13.08 2.19
N PRO A 69 -10.58 13.98 3.19
CA PRO A 69 -10.86 15.39 2.94
C PRO A 69 -9.79 16.05 2.05
N ASP A 70 -10.21 17.07 1.29
CA ASP A 70 -9.28 17.91 0.54
C ASP A 70 -8.17 18.47 1.45
N GLY A 71 -6.93 18.41 0.97
CA GLY A 71 -5.75 18.88 1.70
C GLY A 71 -5.28 17.94 2.82
N TYR A 72 -5.86 16.74 2.98
CA TYR A 72 -5.41 15.77 3.98
C TYR A 72 -3.93 15.39 3.82
N ALA A 73 -3.44 15.29 2.59
CA ALA A 73 -2.04 14.96 2.31
C ALA A 73 -1.07 16.16 2.47
N ASP A 74 -1.57 17.38 2.66
CA ASP A 74 -0.75 18.59 2.76
C ASP A 74 -0.26 18.87 4.19
N ARG A 75 -0.60 18.01 5.16
CA ARG A 75 -0.15 18.15 6.56
C ARG A 75 1.35 17.88 6.66
N THR A 76 2.06 18.72 7.41
CA THR A 76 3.53 18.69 7.49
C THR A 76 4.09 18.77 8.92
N ARG A 77 3.27 18.57 9.95
CA ARG A 77 3.67 18.71 11.36
C ARG A 77 3.08 17.64 12.23
#